data_AF-A0A800CMK5-F1
#
_entry.id   AF-A0A800CMK5-F1
#
_cell.length_a   1.000
_cell.length_b   1.000
_cell.length_c   1.000
_cell.angle_alpha   90.00
_cell.angle_beta   90.00
_cell.angle_gamma   90.00
#
_symmetry.space_group_name_H-M   'P 1'
#
loop_
_entity.id
_entity.type
_entity.pdbx_description
1 polymer ?
#
loop_
_entity_poly.entity_id
_entity_poly.type
_entity_poly.pdbx_seq_one_letter_code
_entity_poly.pdbx_strand_id
1 'polypeptide(L)'
;MMKLSALLLALALIPVYQIGFAGEIVGAWVFDEDQGDKIKDISGTGNDGIVHGAKWTKEGKFGGALEFDGDDDWVEVPNHESLQFPKGTDFTLACWIKITTPEPSPPMLIAKNYHTTSQMLPWYALYYANQNKSVDGSVSFFLRDKNSTNYHISSQSKIDDGDWHHVAGIREDNALCRRKA
;
A
#
# COMPACT_ATOMS: atom_id res chain seq x y z
N MET A 1 48.69 47.68 -1.29
CA MET A 1 48.65 46.22 -1.11
C MET A 1 47.22 45.76 -1.31
N MET A 2 46.97 44.92 -2.32
CA MET A 2 45.64 44.45 -2.72
C MET A 2 45.21 43.30 -1.79
N LYS A 3 44.03 43.39 -1.17
CA LYS A 3 43.41 42.26 -0.45
C LYS A 3 42.51 41.51 -1.43
N LEU A 4 42.83 40.25 -1.70
CA LEU A 4 41.94 39.33 -2.40
C LEU A 4 41.12 38.58 -1.33
N SER A 5 39.80 38.59 -1.48
CA SER A 5 38.90 37.71 -0.72
C SER A 5 38.31 36.70 -1.69
N ALA A 6 38.54 35.41 -1.47
CA ALA A 6 37.90 34.34 -2.23
C ALA A 6 36.70 33.80 -1.45
N LEU A 7 35.54 33.71 -2.12
CA LEU A 7 34.35 33.02 -1.63
C LEU A 7 34.40 31.58 -2.14
N LEU A 8 34.53 30.61 -1.24
CA LEU A 8 34.38 29.19 -1.58
C LEU A 8 32.89 28.87 -1.61
N LEU A 9 32.30 28.76 -2.80
CA LEU A 9 30.96 28.18 -2.97
C LEU A 9 31.11 26.66 -3.07
N ALA A 10 30.97 25.95 -1.96
CA ALA A 10 30.87 24.50 -1.98
C ALA A 10 29.47 24.12 -2.49
N LEU A 11 29.35 23.82 -3.78
CA LEU A 11 28.15 23.19 -4.34
C LEU A 11 28.18 21.72 -3.90
N ALA A 12 27.50 21.39 -2.80
CA ALA A 12 27.24 20.00 -2.44
C ALA A 12 26.17 19.46 -3.41
N LEU A 13 26.60 18.84 -4.51
CA LEU A 13 25.80 17.84 -5.20
C LEU A 13 25.66 16.68 -4.21
N ILE A 14 24.61 16.72 -3.39
CA ILE A 14 24.16 15.53 -2.67
C ILE A 14 23.61 14.63 -3.78
N PRO A 15 24.26 13.51 -4.14
CA PRO A 15 23.59 12.54 -4.98
C PRO A 15 22.30 12.18 -4.26
N VAL A 16 21.17 12.42 -4.92
CA VAL A 16 19.91 11.80 -4.52
C VAL A 16 20.17 10.31 -4.70
N TYR A 17 20.60 9.66 -3.62
CA TYR A 17 20.56 8.22 -3.55
C TYR A 17 19.07 7.89 -3.63
N GLN A 18 18.63 7.48 -4.82
CA GLN A 18 17.47 6.62 -4.93
C GLN A 18 17.71 5.52 -3.90
N ILE A 19 16.91 5.47 -2.84
CA ILE A 19 16.87 4.32 -1.95
C ILE A 19 16.25 3.22 -2.79
N GLY A 20 17.09 2.59 -3.61
CA GLY A 20 16.73 1.37 -4.28
C GLY A 20 16.66 0.30 -3.22
N PHE A 21 15.45 -0.02 -2.76
CA PHE A 21 15.14 -1.38 -2.30
C PHE A 21 15.13 -2.34 -3.51
N ALA A 22 16.11 -2.18 -4.41
CA ALA A 22 16.21 -2.87 -5.68
C ALA A 22 16.62 -4.31 -5.37
N GLY A 23 15.60 -5.15 -5.19
CA GLY A 23 15.74 -6.56 -4.84
C GLY A 23 14.63 -7.10 -3.93
N GLU A 24 13.92 -6.24 -3.19
CA GLU A 24 12.90 -6.68 -2.22
C GLU A 24 11.49 -6.16 -2.53
N ILE A 25 11.35 -5.00 -3.19
CA ILE A 25 10.03 -4.47 -3.57
C ILE A 25 9.56 -5.15 -4.85
N VAL A 26 8.39 -5.79 -4.79
CA VAL A 26 7.75 -6.50 -5.92
C VAL A 26 6.59 -5.73 -6.55
N GLY A 27 6.34 -4.50 -6.09
CA GLY A 27 5.32 -3.61 -6.63
C GLY A 27 5.30 -2.30 -5.83
N ALA A 28 5.32 -1.16 -6.54
CA ALA A 28 5.19 0.15 -5.94
C ALA A 28 4.49 1.11 -6.90
N TRP A 29 3.46 1.81 -6.41
CA TRP A 29 2.63 2.74 -7.16
C TRP A 29 2.45 4.02 -6.33
N VAL A 30 2.81 5.18 -6.90
CA VAL A 30 2.92 6.45 -6.15
C VAL A 30 1.72 7.38 -6.34
N PHE A 31 1.05 7.29 -7.49
CA PHE A 31 -0.14 8.10 -7.82
C PHE A 31 0.10 9.63 -7.84
N ASP A 32 1.31 10.10 -8.16
CA ASP A 32 1.69 11.51 -8.07
C ASP A 32 1.11 12.42 -9.16
N GLU A 33 0.79 11.87 -10.34
CA GLU A 33 0.27 12.62 -11.49
C GLU A 33 -0.79 11.83 -12.25
N ASP A 34 -1.75 12.54 -12.84
CA ASP A 34 -2.80 11.93 -13.68
C ASP A 34 -2.16 11.38 -14.97
N GLN A 35 -2.12 10.05 -15.05
CA GLN A 35 -1.65 9.29 -16.21
C GLN A 35 -2.81 8.61 -16.95
N GLY A 36 -4.04 9.06 -16.72
CA GLY A 36 -5.26 8.43 -17.22
C GLY A 36 -5.59 7.14 -16.46
N ASP A 37 -5.85 6.07 -17.21
CA ASP A 37 -6.25 4.77 -16.66
C ASP A 37 -5.06 3.86 -16.33
N LYS A 38 -3.82 4.26 -16.64
CA LYS A 38 -2.63 3.42 -16.40
C LYS A 38 -1.79 3.97 -15.26
N ILE A 39 -1.29 3.07 -14.42
CA ILE A 39 -0.37 3.39 -13.33
C ILE A 39 0.90 2.59 -13.50
N LYS A 40 2.05 3.27 -13.51
CA LYS A 40 3.35 2.62 -13.62
C LYS A 40 3.75 1.97 -12.29
N ASP A 41 4.21 0.72 -12.36
CA ASP A 41 4.98 0.10 -11.27
C ASP A 41 6.42 0.63 -11.28
N ILE A 42 6.77 1.41 -10.25
CA ILE A 42 8.09 2.03 -10.11
C ILE A 42 9.12 1.09 -9.48
N SER A 43 8.72 -0.10 -9.03
CA SER A 43 9.66 -1.10 -8.49
C SER A 43 10.55 -1.72 -9.57
N GLY A 44 10.14 -1.62 -10.83
CA GLY A 44 10.82 -2.24 -11.97
C GLY A 44 10.42 -3.69 -12.23
N THR A 45 9.42 -4.22 -11.52
CA THR A 45 8.93 -5.61 -11.73
C THR A 45 7.87 -5.73 -12.82
N GLY A 46 7.38 -4.61 -13.34
CA GLY A 46 6.42 -4.58 -14.46
C GLY A 46 4.98 -4.87 -14.05
N ASN A 47 4.67 -4.75 -12.76
CA ASN A 47 3.32 -4.92 -12.23
C ASN A 47 2.48 -3.64 -12.42
N ASP A 48 2.45 -3.09 -13.63
CA ASP A 48 1.68 -1.89 -13.95
C ASP A 48 0.19 -2.10 -13.64
N GLY A 49 -0.47 -1.06 -13.12
CA GLY A 49 -1.87 -1.08 -12.72
C GLY A 49 -2.80 -0.39 -13.71
N ILE A 50 -4.10 -0.68 -13.60
CA ILE A 50 -5.18 -0.06 -14.37
C ILE A 50 -6.20 0.52 -13.37
N VAL A 51 -6.57 1.79 -13.54
CA VAL A 51 -7.59 2.47 -12.74
C VAL A 51 -8.97 2.18 -13.29
N HIS A 52 -9.89 1.81 -12.39
CA HIS A 52 -11.31 1.65 -12.68
C HIS A 52 -12.09 2.56 -11.73
N GLY A 53 -12.86 3.50 -12.30
CA GLY A 53 -13.79 4.40 -11.58
C GLY A 53 -13.12 5.52 -10.76
N ALA A 54 -12.03 5.21 -10.05
CA ALA A 54 -11.36 6.11 -9.13
C ALA A 54 -10.86 7.40 -9.82
N LYS A 55 -10.88 8.51 -9.09
CA LYS A 55 -10.53 9.85 -9.60
C LYS A 55 -9.15 10.28 -9.13
N TRP A 56 -8.40 10.91 -10.02
CA TRP A 56 -7.14 11.55 -9.65
C TRP A 56 -7.38 12.83 -8.86
N THR A 57 -6.64 13.00 -7.76
CA THR A 57 -6.64 14.21 -6.94
C THR A 57 -5.23 14.73 -6.73
N LYS A 58 -5.11 16.05 -6.50
CA LYS A 58 -3.85 16.71 -6.11
C LYS A 58 -3.69 16.82 -4.59
N GLU A 59 -4.65 16.30 -3.84
CA GLU A 59 -4.68 16.36 -2.37
C GLU A 59 -4.12 15.08 -1.73
N GLY A 60 -3.09 14.50 -2.37
CA GLY A 60 -2.40 13.32 -1.88
C GLY A 60 -1.51 13.58 -0.67
N LYS A 61 -1.06 12.50 -0.02
CA LYS A 61 -0.08 12.60 1.06
C LYS A 61 1.25 13.21 0.58
N PHE A 62 1.68 12.81 -0.62
CA PHE A 62 2.89 13.28 -1.28
C PHE A 62 2.57 13.64 -2.73
N GLY A 63 2.04 14.84 -2.97
CA GLY A 63 1.60 15.21 -4.32
C GLY A 63 0.21 14.66 -4.62
N GLY A 64 0.08 13.79 -5.62
CA GLY A 64 -1.19 13.24 -6.07
C GLY A 64 -1.70 12.03 -5.25
N ALA A 65 -2.94 11.64 -5.49
CA ALA A 65 -3.53 10.39 -5.02
C ALA A 65 -4.72 9.96 -5.91
N LEU A 66 -5.29 8.79 -5.61
CA LEU A 66 -6.59 8.37 -6.11
C LEU A 66 -7.66 8.51 -5.02
N GLU A 67 -8.80 9.07 -5.39
CA GLU A 67 -10.03 9.12 -4.61
C GLU A 67 -10.96 8.00 -5.04
N PHE A 68 -11.41 7.22 -4.06
CA PHE A 68 -12.31 6.08 -4.24
C PHE A 68 -13.65 6.44 -3.59
N ASP A 69 -14.75 6.31 -4.32
CA ASP A 69 -16.09 6.69 -3.85
C ASP A 69 -16.80 5.63 -3.00
N GLY A 70 -16.31 4.38 -3.03
CA GLY A 70 -16.82 3.27 -2.24
C GLY A 70 -17.77 2.32 -2.98
N ASP A 71 -18.12 2.61 -4.24
CA ASP A 71 -19.10 1.83 -5.01
C ASP A 71 -18.43 0.85 -5.98
N ASP A 72 -17.75 1.35 -7.02
CA ASP A 72 -17.16 0.55 -8.11
C ASP A 72 -15.75 0.99 -8.50
N ASP A 73 -14.98 1.45 -7.51
CA ASP A 73 -13.62 1.96 -7.70
C ASP A 73 -12.54 0.96 -7.27
N TRP A 74 -11.55 0.69 -8.13
CA TRP A 74 -10.35 -0.07 -7.76
C TRP A 74 -9.17 0.20 -8.70
N VAL A 75 -7.98 -0.24 -8.27
CA VAL A 75 -6.82 -0.40 -9.15
C VAL A 75 -6.61 -1.89 -9.39
N GLU A 76 -6.68 -2.31 -10.65
CA GLU A 76 -6.35 -3.67 -11.05
C GLU A 76 -4.87 -3.77 -11.38
N VAL A 77 -4.16 -4.64 -10.67
CA VAL A 77 -2.84 -5.09 -11.08
C VAL A 77 -3.00 -6.51 -11.64
N PRO A 78 -2.68 -6.74 -12.93
CA PRO A 78 -2.81 -8.06 -13.54
C PRO A 78 -2.09 -9.14 -12.73
N ASN A 79 -2.67 -10.34 -12.70
CA ASN A 79 -2.10 -11.44 -11.94
C ASN A 79 -0.67 -11.77 -12.41
N HIS A 80 0.28 -11.69 -11.49
CA HIS A 80 1.66 -12.05 -11.71
C HIS A 80 2.20 -12.92 -10.57
N GLU A 81 3.16 -13.80 -10.86
CA GLU A 81 3.74 -14.71 -9.87
C GLU A 81 4.49 -13.99 -8.74
N SER A 82 5.08 -12.81 -9.02
CA SER A 82 5.77 -12.00 -8.01
C SER A 82 4.84 -11.43 -6.94
N LEU A 83 3.53 -11.39 -7.22
CA LEU A 83 2.49 -10.95 -6.29
C LEU A 83 1.84 -12.15 -5.57
N GLN A 84 2.31 -13.37 -5.83
CA GLN A 84 1.85 -14.57 -5.15
C GLN A 84 2.87 -14.93 -4.05
N PHE A 85 2.37 -15.15 -2.84
CA PHE A 85 3.23 -15.48 -1.70
C PHE A 85 3.04 -16.96 -1.30
N PRO A 86 3.98 -17.86 -1.65
CA PRO A 86 3.91 -19.25 -1.25
C PRO A 86 4.09 -19.41 0.27
N LYS A 87 3.78 -20.61 0.77
CA LYS A 87 3.95 -20.94 2.20
C LYS A 87 5.40 -20.66 2.64
N GLY A 88 5.56 -19.95 3.77
CA GLY A 88 6.86 -19.67 4.37
C GLY A 88 7.62 -18.47 3.79
N THR A 89 6.96 -17.60 3.01
CA THR A 89 7.56 -16.35 2.52
C THR A 89 7.14 -15.16 3.37
N ASP A 90 8.12 -14.36 3.76
CA ASP A 90 7.88 -13.10 4.44
C ASP A 90 7.54 -12.03 3.42
N PHE A 91 6.60 -11.15 3.77
CA PHE A 91 6.23 -10.02 2.92
C PHE A 91 5.56 -8.92 3.74
N THR A 92 5.58 -7.73 3.17
CA THR A 92 4.89 -6.56 3.71
C THR A 92 3.94 -6.00 2.67
N LEU A 93 2.72 -5.67 3.11
CA LEU A 93 1.80 -4.81 2.37
C LEU A 93 1.76 -3.47 3.07
N ALA A 94 1.90 -2.36 2.35
CA ALA A 94 1.82 -1.04 2.93
C ALA A 94 1.21 -0.02 1.96
N CYS A 95 0.49 0.95 2.52
CA CYS A 95 -0.01 2.10 1.76
C CYS A 95 -0.23 3.32 2.68
N TRP A 96 -0.35 4.49 2.05
CA TRP A 96 -0.97 5.65 2.66
C TRP A 96 -2.46 5.64 2.34
N ILE A 97 -3.29 5.92 3.34
CA ILE A 97 -4.75 5.97 3.20
C ILE A 97 -5.32 7.11 4.03
N LYS A 98 -6.40 7.73 3.55
CA LYS A 98 -7.21 8.71 4.28
C LYS A 98 -8.67 8.30 4.14
N ILE A 99 -9.35 8.10 5.27
CA ILE A 99 -10.76 7.72 5.30
C ILE A 99 -11.55 8.87 5.92
N THR A 100 -12.40 9.50 5.10
CA THR A 100 -13.25 10.63 5.52
C THR A 100 -14.66 10.19 5.91
N THR A 101 -15.15 9.10 5.30
CA THR A 101 -16.47 8.54 5.56
C THR A 101 -16.34 7.02 5.67
N PRO A 102 -16.73 6.41 6.80
CA PRO A 102 -16.78 4.96 6.90
C PRO A 102 -17.91 4.40 6.03
N GLU A 103 -17.55 3.54 5.07
CA GLU A 103 -18.55 2.80 4.28
C GLU A 103 -19.26 1.72 5.12
N PRO A 104 -20.46 1.25 4.74
CA PRO A 104 -21.14 0.16 5.42
C PRO A 104 -20.37 -1.16 5.33
N SER A 105 -19.69 -1.40 4.20
CA SER A 105 -18.86 -2.59 3.95
C SER A 105 -17.38 -2.31 4.23
N PRO A 106 -16.56 -3.27 4.67
CA PRO A 106 -15.12 -3.07 4.83
C PRO A 106 -14.45 -2.94 3.44
N PRO A 107 -13.93 -1.76 3.04
CA PRO A 107 -13.20 -1.60 1.79
C PRO A 107 -11.84 -2.30 1.89
N MET A 108 -11.46 -2.98 0.81
CA MET A 108 -10.13 -3.57 0.68
C MET A 108 -9.13 -2.47 0.34
N LEU A 109 -8.03 -2.39 1.09
CA LEU A 109 -6.94 -1.46 0.78
C LEU A 109 -5.98 -2.10 -0.22
N ILE A 110 -5.58 -3.36 0.04
CA ILE A 110 -4.73 -4.17 -0.82
C ILE A 110 -5.20 -5.62 -0.71
N ALA A 111 -5.52 -6.27 -1.82
CA ALA A 111 -5.95 -7.66 -1.80
C ALA A 111 -5.45 -8.43 -3.03
N LYS A 112 -5.26 -9.74 -2.86
CA LYS A 112 -4.94 -10.66 -3.94
C LYS A 112 -5.61 -11.99 -3.73
N ASN A 113 -6.24 -12.51 -4.79
CA ASN A 113 -6.97 -13.78 -4.81
C ASN A 113 -8.12 -13.87 -3.78
N TYR A 114 -8.41 -12.76 -3.09
CA TYR A 114 -9.53 -12.66 -2.17
C TYR A 114 -10.80 -12.46 -2.96
N HIS A 115 -11.78 -13.33 -2.73
CA HIS A 115 -13.13 -13.17 -3.24
C HIS A 115 -14.11 -13.65 -2.17
N THR A 116 -15.22 -12.94 -1.99
CA THR A 116 -16.20 -13.25 -0.94
C THR A 116 -16.96 -14.54 -1.23
N THR A 117 -17.06 -14.95 -2.49
CA THR A 117 -17.86 -16.13 -2.92
C THR A 117 -17.07 -17.28 -3.56
N SER A 118 -15.82 -17.06 -4.00
CA SER A 118 -15.00 -18.07 -4.69
C SER A 118 -13.52 -17.85 -4.40
N GLN A 119 -13.06 -18.35 -3.26
CA GLN A 119 -11.70 -18.10 -2.78
C GLN A 119 -10.69 -18.92 -3.57
N MET A 120 -9.77 -18.25 -4.27
CA MET A 120 -8.57 -18.91 -4.78
C MET A 120 -7.51 -18.92 -3.68
N LEU A 121 -6.94 -20.09 -3.38
CA LEU A 121 -5.89 -20.21 -2.37
C LEU A 121 -4.49 -20.20 -3.02
N PRO A 122 -3.49 -19.58 -2.39
CA PRO A 122 -3.58 -18.71 -1.21
C PRO A 122 -4.11 -17.31 -1.57
N TRP A 123 -4.60 -16.59 -0.54
CA TRP A 123 -5.02 -15.19 -0.65
C TRP A 123 -4.58 -14.36 0.55
N TYR A 124 -4.51 -13.05 0.36
CA TYR A 124 -4.24 -12.07 1.41
C TYR A 124 -5.05 -10.79 1.20
N ALA A 125 -5.32 -10.08 2.28
CA ALA A 125 -6.02 -8.81 2.29
C ALA A 125 -5.55 -7.92 3.45
N LEU A 126 -5.20 -6.68 3.14
CA LEU A 126 -5.12 -5.55 4.06
C LEU A 126 -6.38 -4.70 3.85
N TYR A 127 -7.16 -4.46 4.90
CA TYR A 127 -8.46 -3.81 4.78
C TYR A 127 -8.82 -2.93 5.97
N TYR A 128 -9.63 -1.90 5.72
CA TYR A 128 -10.28 -1.13 6.77
C TYR A 128 -11.38 -1.95 7.41
N ALA A 129 -11.42 -2.03 8.74
CA ALA A 129 -12.23 -2.96 9.47
C ALA A 129 -13.23 -2.23 10.38
N ASN A 130 -14.49 -2.26 9.96
CA ASN A 130 -15.64 -1.54 10.51
C ASN A 130 -16.81 -2.47 10.88
N GLN A 131 -16.59 -3.79 10.88
CA GLN A 131 -17.60 -4.78 11.23
C GLN A 131 -17.02 -5.89 12.08
N ASN A 132 -17.70 -6.22 13.18
CA ASN A 132 -17.41 -7.36 14.05
C ASN A 132 -15.92 -7.41 14.50
N LYS A 133 -15.30 -6.25 14.72
CA LYS A 133 -13.91 -6.15 15.19
C LYS A 133 -13.86 -5.67 16.63
N SER A 134 -12.72 -5.94 17.27
CA SER A 134 -12.43 -5.41 18.61
C SER A 134 -12.37 -3.89 18.63
N VAL A 135 -12.03 -3.27 17.49
CA VAL A 135 -12.01 -1.81 17.29
C VAL A 135 -12.57 -1.53 15.90
N ASP A 136 -13.78 -1.01 15.83
CA ASP A 136 -14.34 -0.49 14.57
C ASP A 136 -13.59 0.76 14.16
N GLY A 137 -13.17 0.81 12.89
CA GLY A 137 -12.30 1.86 12.37
C GLY A 137 -10.83 1.44 12.23
N SER A 138 -10.49 0.20 12.62
CA SER A 138 -9.12 -0.31 12.62
C SER A 138 -8.67 -0.81 11.24
N VAL A 139 -7.40 -1.20 11.12
CA VAL A 139 -6.85 -1.88 9.94
C VAL A 139 -6.68 -3.35 10.28
N SER A 140 -7.08 -4.24 9.38
CA SER A 140 -6.90 -5.67 9.51
C SER A 140 -6.03 -6.24 8.40
N PHE A 141 -5.16 -7.16 8.75
CA PHE A 141 -4.39 -7.99 7.82
C PHE A 141 -4.83 -9.44 7.98
N PHE A 142 -5.31 -10.04 6.88
CA PHE A 142 -5.82 -11.40 6.84
C PHE A 142 -5.16 -12.14 5.69
N LEU A 143 -4.63 -13.32 5.95
CA LEU A 143 -4.19 -14.24 4.92
C LEU A 143 -4.73 -15.64 5.17
N ARG A 144 -4.90 -16.38 4.08
CA ARG A 144 -5.21 -17.80 4.09
C ARG A 144 -4.24 -18.55 3.20
N ASP A 145 -3.56 -19.54 3.77
CA ASP A 145 -2.56 -20.30 3.05
C ASP A 145 -3.18 -21.37 2.13
N LYS A 146 -2.34 -22.01 1.31
CA LYS A 146 -2.75 -23.07 0.38
C LYS A 146 -3.40 -24.29 1.06
N ASN A 147 -3.20 -24.46 2.37
CA ASN A 147 -3.77 -25.54 3.17
C ASN A 147 -5.04 -25.07 3.92
N SER A 148 -5.61 -23.93 3.52
CA SER A 148 -6.80 -23.34 4.13
C SER A 148 -6.62 -22.82 5.56
N THR A 149 -5.40 -22.69 6.08
CA THR A 149 -5.14 -22.11 7.42
C THR A 149 -5.27 -20.59 7.37
N ASN A 150 -6.05 -20.05 8.31
CA ASN A 150 -6.33 -18.62 8.46
C ASN A 150 -5.35 -17.97 9.44
N TYR A 151 -4.83 -16.79 9.09
CA TYR A 151 -4.05 -15.95 9.99
C TYR A 151 -4.59 -14.53 9.90
N HIS A 152 -5.07 -14.00 11.02
CA HIS A 152 -5.76 -12.71 11.07
C HIS A 152 -5.22 -11.87 12.21
N ILE A 153 -5.01 -10.58 11.93
CA ILE A 153 -4.57 -9.61 12.92
C ILE A 153 -5.19 -8.24 12.63
N SER A 154 -5.54 -7.49 13.68
CA SER A 154 -6.05 -6.11 13.55
C SER A 154 -5.22 -5.14 14.37
N SER A 155 -5.10 -3.89 13.92
CA SER A 155 -4.59 -2.80 14.72
C SER A 155 -5.51 -2.51 15.91
N GLN A 156 -4.98 -1.80 16.91
CA GLN A 156 -5.77 -1.27 18.04
C GLN A 156 -6.14 0.21 17.86
N SER A 157 -5.57 0.84 16.84
CA SER A 157 -5.80 2.24 16.49
C SER A 157 -6.75 2.31 15.30
N LYS A 158 -7.58 3.34 15.32
CA LYS A 158 -8.45 3.69 14.20
C LYS A 158 -7.73 4.55 13.17
N ILE A 159 -8.27 4.60 11.96
CA ILE A 159 -7.76 5.41 10.84
C ILE A 159 -8.85 6.22 10.13
N ASP A 160 -10.05 6.30 10.71
CA ASP A 160 -11.26 6.95 10.18
C ASP A 160 -11.47 8.38 10.73
N ASP A 161 -10.38 9.10 10.98
CA ASP A 161 -10.36 10.46 11.55
C ASP A 161 -10.23 11.57 10.49
N GLY A 162 -10.23 11.22 9.20
CA GLY A 162 -10.05 12.16 8.10
C GLY A 162 -8.60 12.59 7.86
N ASP A 163 -7.63 12.04 8.60
CA ASP A 163 -6.20 12.29 8.39
C ASP A 163 -5.55 11.18 7.54
N TRP A 164 -4.36 11.47 7.03
CA TRP A 164 -3.55 10.49 6.31
C TRP A 164 -2.82 9.57 7.28
N HIS A 165 -3.02 8.26 7.14
CA HIS A 165 -2.36 7.21 7.90
C HIS A 165 -1.45 6.38 7.01
N HIS A 166 -0.26 6.04 7.51
CA HIS A 166 0.57 4.99 6.91
C HIS A 166 0.26 3.66 7.58
N VAL A 167 -0.16 2.67 6.81
CA VAL A 167 -0.60 1.38 7.32
C VAL A 167 0.25 0.27 6.72
N ALA A 168 0.61 -0.73 7.54
CA ALA A 168 1.39 -1.86 7.09
C ALA A 168 0.92 -3.17 7.74
N GLY A 169 0.82 -4.23 6.93
CA GLY A 169 0.64 -5.61 7.35
C GLY A 169 1.91 -6.40 7.06
N ILE A 170 2.52 -6.97 8.09
CA ILE A 170 3.81 -7.67 8.01
C ILE A 170 3.62 -9.14 8.35
N ARG A 171 4.12 -10.01 7.49
CA ARG A 171 4.29 -11.45 7.75
C ARG A 171 5.78 -11.75 7.93
N GLU A 172 6.13 -12.35 9.05
CA GLU A 172 7.49 -12.77 9.43
C GLU A 172 7.43 -14.19 10.01
N ASP A 173 8.27 -15.13 9.53
CA ASP A 173 8.60 -16.39 10.23
C ASP A 173 7.38 -17.25 10.68
N ASN A 174 6.44 -17.50 9.76
CA ASN A 174 5.15 -18.17 10.03
C ASN A 174 4.26 -17.47 11.09
N ALA A 175 4.59 -16.24 11.49
CA ALA A 175 3.81 -15.39 12.38
C ALA A 175 3.39 -14.08 11.67
N LEU A 176 2.35 -13.44 12.20
CA LEU A 176 1.94 -12.10 11.81
C LEU A 176 2.48 -11.10 12.84
N CYS A 177 3.30 -10.16 12.39
CA CYS A 177 3.90 -9.14 13.27
C CYS A 177 3.16 -7.80 13.14
N ARG A 178 2.97 -7.12 14.27
CA ARG A 178 2.48 -5.72 14.31
C ARG A 178 3.69 -4.80 14.50
N ARG A 179 3.89 -3.82 13.61
CA ARG A 179 4.71 -2.65 13.94
C ARG A 179 3.88 -1.39 13.76
N LYS A 180 3.85 -0.55 14.79
CA LYS A 180 3.36 0.82 14.70
C LYS A 180 4.41 1.65 13.95
N ALA A 181 3.98 2.39 12.94
CA ALA A 181 4.63 3.64 12.56
C ALA A 181 4.10 4.75 13.48
#